data_AF-A0A7E6EWC2-F1
#
_entry.id   AF-A0A7E6EWC2-F1
#
_cell.length_a   1.000
_cell.length_b   1.000
_cell.length_c   1.000
_cell.angle_alpha   90.00
_cell.angle_beta   90.00
_cell.angle_gamma   90.00
#
_symmetry.space_group_name_H-M   'P 1'
#
loop_
_entity.id
_entity.type
_entity.pdbx_description
1 polymer ?
#
loop_
_entity_poly.entity_id
_entity_poly.type
_entity_poly.pdbx_seq_one_letter_code
_entity_poly.pdbx_strand_id
1 'polypeptide(L)'
;MTAGQEEISANVFRTSEAHEIEKPNKWVERLEFSLIQQVEESVDEYLDRLKSKAERCDFGTNQEERILEQIIKGLKWRNETKNLVNEPDLTLELAIESIRTYEATIESSTCYDDTNETKTDSCHEITVKNARPCGRCGKNHGKRKKDCHAFNKECRKCNRLHHFEKFCLTKTTMYQNGNSRPHWFGERIPYDPYQEEIYEYPENGGESFNNGFSPRGGGRGGGRGGFGGRGGGRGGFGGGGGRGGFGGGGGRGGFGGRGGGGGRGGFGGRGGGGRGGFGGRGRGGGRGGMRGGQKVIIEPHRHEGVFIARGKEDVLVTKNMVVGDSVYGEKKIAVEEGDKKIEYRAWNPFRSKLAAAILGGIDDIHMKPGSKVLYLGAASGTTVSHVSDLVGPEGIVYAVEFSHRSGRDLLNVATKRTNIVPIIEDARHPLKYRMLVGIVDTIFSDVAQPDQARIVALNAHHFLKNNGYVVISIKANCIDSTAEPEAVFAGEVNKMKAEKIKPLEQLTLEPYERDHAVVVGCYRPPPKK
;
A
#
# COMPACT_ATOMS: atom_id res chain seq x y z
N MET A 1 -25.77 -37.10 -70.14
CA MET A 1 -24.57 -36.77 -69.33
C MET A 1 -25.01 -36.09 -68.04
N THR A 2 -25.82 -36.76 -67.23
CA THR A 2 -26.55 -36.15 -66.10
C THR A 2 -26.97 -37.26 -65.14
N ALA A 3 -25.99 -37.82 -64.43
CA ALA A 3 -26.21 -38.73 -63.31
C ALA A 3 -24.97 -38.81 -62.39
N GLY A 4 -23.77 -38.57 -62.91
CA GLY A 4 -22.52 -38.65 -62.13
C GLY A 4 -22.04 -37.36 -61.44
N GLN A 5 -22.73 -36.21 -61.63
CA GLN A 5 -22.33 -34.94 -61.00
C GLN A 5 -23.14 -34.57 -59.75
N GLU A 6 -24.28 -35.23 -59.49
CA GLU A 6 -25.08 -34.99 -58.26
C GLU A 6 -24.66 -35.89 -57.09
N GLU A 7 -24.03 -37.05 -57.34
CA GLU A 7 -23.52 -37.92 -56.25
C GLU A 7 -22.23 -37.39 -55.63
N ILE A 8 -21.42 -36.63 -56.38
CA ILE A 8 -20.16 -36.07 -55.88
C ILE A 8 -20.42 -34.89 -54.93
N SER A 9 -21.43 -34.06 -55.22
CA SER A 9 -21.83 -32.95 -54.33
C SER A 9 -22.55 -33.43 -53.07
N ALA A 10 -23.29 -34.54 -53.12
CA ALA A 10 -23.92 -35.13 -51.94
C ALA A 10 -22.92 -35.82 -50.97
N ASN A 11 -21.83 -36.40 -51.48
CA ASN A 11 -20.79 -37.00 -50.64
C ASN A 11 -19.79 -35.98 -50.07
N VAL A 12 -19.60 -34.83 -50.72
CA VAL A 12 -18.76 -33.74 -50.17
C VAL A 12 -19.49 -32.98 -49.06
N PHE A 13 -20.82 -32.88 -49.10
CA PHE A 13 -21.56 -32.25 -48.00
C PHE A 13 -21.76 -33.17 -46.78
N ARG A 14 -21.89 -34.49 -46.98
CA ARG A 14 -22.00 -35.46 -45.86
C ARG A 14 -20.70 -35.78 -45.14
N THR A 15 -19.55 -35.35 -45.67
CA THR A 15 -18.24 -35.53 -45.01
C THR A 15 -17.82 -34.33 -44.16
N SER A 16 -18.65 -33.28 -44.07
CA SER A 16 -18.36 -32.08 -43.25
C SER A 16 -18.98 -32.08 -41.85
N GLU A 17 -19.91 -32.98 -41.55
CA GLU A 17 -20.57 -33.11 -40.23
C GLU A 17 -19.97 -34.20 -39.31
N ALA A 18 -18.83 -34.79 -39.72
CA ALA A 18 -18.11 -35.78 -38.92
C ALA A 18 -16.67 -35.34 -38.61
N HIS A 19 -16.43 -34.03 -38.46
CA HIS A 19 -15.38 -33.60 -37.54
C HIS A 19 -15.88 -33.94 -36.14
N GLU A 20 -15.63 -35.20 -35.77
CA GLU A 20 -15.60 -35.69 -34.40
C GLU A 20 -14.83 -34.63 -33.59
N ILE A 21 -15.58 -33.80 -32.86
CA ILE A 21 -15.02 -32.78 -31.98
C ILE A 21 -14.11 -33.56 -31.05
N GLU A 22 -12.80 -33.47 -31.28
CA GLU A 22 -11.81 -34.07 -30.40
C GLU A 22 -12.20 -33.67 -28.99
N LYS A 23 -12.48 -34.67 -28.14
CA LYS A 23 -12.92 -34.44 -26.76
C LYS A 23 -11.99 -33.39 -26.17
N PRO A 24 -12.52 -32.24 -25.69
CA PRO A 24 -11.68 -31.16 -25.22
C PRO A 24 -10.75 -31.70 -24.15
N ASN A 25 -9.47 -31.33 -24.23
CA ASN A 25 -8.46 -31.83 -23.31
C ASN A 25 -8.90 -31.56 -21.88
N LYS A 26 -9.01 -32.63 -21.07
CA LYS A 26 -9.47 -32.55 -19.67
C LYS A 26 -8.74 -31.50 -18.83
N TRP A 27 -7.49 -31.20 -19.18
CA TRP A 27 -6.69 -30.19 -18.48
C TRP A 27 -7.08 -28.76 -18.86
N VAL A 28 -7.49 -28.51 -20.10
CA VAL A 28 -8.01 -27.20 -20.54
C VAL A 28 -9.32 -26.89 -19.84
N GLU A 29 -10.23 -27.86 -19.80
CA GLU A 29 -11.51 -27.74 -19.09
C GLU A 29 -11.30 -27.51 -17.58
N ARG A 30 -10.25 -28.11 -16.97
CA ARG A 30 -9.88 -27.86 -15.56
C ARG A 30 -9.34 -26.46 -15.30
N LEU A 31 -8.57 -25.89 -16.24
CA LEU A 31 -8.10 -24.50 -16.13
C LEU A 31 -9.28 -23.53 -16.23
N GLU A 32 -10.22 -23.80 -17.14
CA GLU A 32 -11.44 -23.00 -17.30
C GLU A 32 -12.41 -23.16 -16.12
N PHE A 33 -12.50 -24.35 -15.52
CA PHE A 33 -13.25 -24.61 -14.29
C PHE A 33 -12.69 -23.80 -13.11
N SER A 34 -11.37 -23.57 -13.07
CA SER A 34 -10.72 -22.78 -12.00
C SER A 34 -10.95 -21.27 -12.13
N LEU A 35 -11.64 -20.79 -13.18
CA LEU A 35 -11.92 -19.37 -13.36
C LEU A 35 -12.96 -18.87 -12.35
N ILE A 36 -12.75 -17.63 -11.88
CA ILE A 36 -13.67 -16.92 -10.99
C ILE A 36 -14.91 -16.41 -11.75
N GLN A 37 -15.96 -16.08 -11.02
CA GLN A 37 -17.16 -15.43 -11.54
C GLN A 37 -16.80 -14.07 -12.16
N GLN A 38 -17.28 -13.79 -13.37
CA GLN A 38 -17.06 -12.51 -14.04
C GLN A 38 -17.91 -11.38 -13.43
N VAL A 39 -17.54 -10.13 -13.68
CA VAL A 39 -18.21 -8.95 -13.06
C VAL A 39 -19.66 -8.79 -13.51
N GLU A 40 -19.96 -9.15 -14.76
CA GLU A 40 -21.29 -9.02 -15.38
C GLU A 40 -22.04 -10.37 -15.47
N GLU A 41 -21.45 -11.46 -14.96
CA GLU A 41 -22.05 -12.80 -14.99
C GLU A 41 -23.00 -12.98 -13.79
N SER A 42 -24.23 -13.42 -14.06
CA SER A 42 -25.20 -13.80 -13.04
C SER A 42 -24.73 -15.05 -12.28
N VAL A 43 -25.28 -15.31 -11.08
CA VAL A 43 -24.93 -16.54 -10.35
C VAL A 43 -25.35 -17.78 -11.11
N ASP A 44 -26.50 -17.77 -11.77
CA ASP A 44 -27.00 -18.93 -12.49
C ASP A 44 -26.15 -19.26 -13.73
N GLU A 45 -25.73 -18.25 -14.50
CA GLU A 45 -24.79 -18.44 -15.63
C GLU A 45 -23.44 -19.00 -15.14
N TYR A 46 -22.95 -18.52 -14.00
CA TYR A 46 -21.72 -19.01 -13.38
C TYR A 46 -21.85 -20.47 -12.93
N LEU A 47 -22.97 -20.84 -12.29
CA LEU A 47 -23.23 -22.20 -11.83
C LEU A 47 -23.40 -23.17 -13.00
N ASP A 48 -24.10 -22.76 -14.06
CA ASP A 48 -24.30 -23.57 -15.26
C ASP A 48 -22.98 -23.80 -16.00
N ARG A 49 -22.11 -22.77 -16.05
CA ARG A 49 -20.74 -22.91 -16.54
C ARG A 49 -19.94 -23.88 -15.70
N LEU A 50 -19.95 -23.76 -14.37
CA LEU A 50 -19.22 -24.67 -13.49
C LEU A 50 -19.68 -26.12 -13.64
N LYS A 51 -20.99 -26.38 -13.69
CA LYS A 51 -21.56 -27.72 -13.86
C LYS A 51 -21.20 -28.31 -15.22
N SER A 52 -21.39 -27.55 -16.29
CA SER A 52 -21.07 -27.98 -17.67
C SER A 52 -19.57 -28.30 -17.83
N LYS A 53 -18.70 -27.54 -17.16
CA LYS A 53 -17.26 -27.76 -17.18
C LYS A 53 -16.84 -28.92 -16.29
N ALA A 54 -17.49 -29.11 -15.14
CA ALA A 54 -17.23 -30.22 -14.25
C ALA A 54 -17.49 -31.59 -14.89
N GLU A 55 -18.54 -31.71 -15.72
CA GLU A 55 -18.84 -32.93 -16.49
C GLU A 55 -17.71 -33.30 -17.46
N ARG A 56 -16.98 -32.31 -17.99
CA ARG A 56 -15.87 -32.51 -18.95
C ARG A 56 -14.50 -32.71 -18.27
N CYS A 57 -14.41 -32.47 -16.97
CA CYS A 57 -13.16 -32.50 -16.20
C CYS A 57 -12.80 -33.88 -15.60
N ASP A 58 -13.69 -34.87 -15.73
CA ASP A 58 -13.55 -36.24 -15.19
C ASP A 58 -13.18 -36.23 -13.70
N PHE A 59 -14.08 -35.71 -12.86
CA PHE A 59 -13.90 -35.59 -11.40
C PHE A 59 -14.34 -36.81 -10.59
N GLY A 60 -14.92 -37.83 -11.24
CA GLY A 60 -15.39 -39.05 -10.58
C GLY A 60 -16.44 -38.78 -9.50
N THR A 61 -16.32 -39.45 -8.34
CA THR A 61 -17.28 -39.35 -7.22
C THR A 61 -17.24 -38.02 -6.46
N ASN A 62 -16.23 -37.18 -6.69
CA ASN A 62 -16.02 -35.94 -5.92
C ASN A 62 -16.42 -34.68 -6.71
N GLN A 63 -17.26 -34.84 -7.73
CA GLN A 63 -17.70 -33.74 -8.58
C GLN A 63 -18.37 -32.60 -7.76
N GLU A 64 -19.24 -32.96 -6.82
CA GLU A 64 -19.96 -31.99 -5.99
C GLU A 64 -19.02 -31.23 -5.04
N GLU A 65 -18.09 -31.93 -4.38
CA GLU A 65 -17.07 -31.31 -3.53
C GLU A 65 -16.19 -30.34 -4.30
N ARG A 66 -15.82 -30.66 -5.55
CA ARG A 66 -15.00 -29.79 -6.40
C ARG A 66 -15.75 -28.55 -6.86
N ILE A 67 -17.04 -28.68 -7.17
CA ILE A 67 -17.90 -27.54 -7.48
C ILE A 67 -18.02 -26.64 -6.25
N LEU A 68 -18.22 -27.21 -5.06
CA LEU A 68 -18.32 -26.47 -3.81
C LEU A 68 -17.02 -25.74 -3.44
N GLU A 69 -15.85 -26.39 -3.57
CA GLU A 69 -14.54 -25.74 -3.41
C GLU A 69 -14.37 -24.55 -4.38
N GLN A 70 -14.81 -24.71 -5.62
CA GLN A 70 -14.69 -23.69 -6.65
C GLN A 70 -15.66 -22.53 -6.44
N ILE A 71 -16.86 -22.79 -5.92
CA ILE A 71 -17.82 -21.77 -5.48
C ILE A 71 -17.18 -20.94 -4.36
N ILE A 72 -16.63 -21.57 -3.32
CA ILE A 72 -16.00 -20.85 -2.20
C ILE A 72 -14.83 -19.97 -2.69
N LYS A 73 -14.01 -20.46 -3.62
CA LYS A 73 -12.85 -19.71 -4.15
C LYS A 73 -13.24 -18.64 -5.18
N GLY A 74 -14.27 -18.90 -5.98
CA GLY A 74 -14.54 -18.19 -7.23
C GLY A 74 -15.69 -17.19 -7.19
N LEU A 75 -16.48 -17.12 -6.11
CA LEU A 75 -17.56 -16.13 -5.96
C LEU A 75 -17.04 -14.69 -5.91
N LYS A 76 -17.79 -13.76 -6.53
CA LYS A 76 -17.48 -12.32 -6.51
C LYS A 76 -17.61 -11.69 -5.12
N TRP A 77 -18.49 -12.23 -4.26
CA TRP A 77 -18.82 -11.64 -2.96
C TRP A 77 -18.09 -12.29 -1.79
N ARG A 78 -17.09 -11.61 -1.26
CA ARG A 78 -16.29 -12.11 -0.12
C ARG A 78 -17.05 -12.27 1.19
N ASN A 79 -18.16 -11.57 1.37
CA ASN A 79 -18.98 -11.71 2.58
C ASN A 79 -19.72 -13.05 2.57
N GLU A 80 -20.30 -13.42 1.44
CA GLU A 80 -20.99 -14.70 1.30
C GLU A 80 -20.02 -15.88 1.32
N THR A 81 -18.82 -15.72 0.75
CA THR A 81 -17.73 -16.71 0.92
C THR A 81 -17.43 -17.01 2.39
N LYS A 82 -17.44 -16.00 3.27
CA LYS A 82 -17.21 -16.20 4.71
C LYS A 82 -18.38 -16.92 5.38
N ASN A 83 -19.61 -16.63 4.98
CA ASN A 83 -20.80 -17.29 5.50
C ASN A 83 -20.77 -18.77 5.14
N LEU A 84 -20.52 -19.10 3.88
CA LEU A 84 -20.39 -20.47 3.40
C LEU A 84 -19.30 -21.27 4.12
N VAL A 85 -18.15 -20.66 4.41
CA VAL A 85 -17.05 -21.32 5.14
C VAL A 85 -17.35 -21.57 6.62
N ASN A 86 -18.27 -20.80 7.21
CA ASN A 86 -18.65 -20.95 8.62
C ASN A 86 -19.73 -22.02 8.85
N GLU A 87 -20.37 -22.51 7.79
CA GLU A 87 -21.35 -23.60 7.87
C GLU A 87 -20.64 -24.96 8.00
N PRO A 88 -20.84 -25.71 9.11
CA PRO A 88 -20.06 -26.91 9.40
C PRO A 88 -20.39 -28.11 8.49
N ASP A 89 -21.62 -28.19 7.98
CA ASP A 89 -22.11 -29.27 7.11
C ASP A 89 -22.59 -28.69 5.77
N LEU A 90 -21.70 -28.02 5.03
CA LEU A 90 -22.04 -27.37 3.76
C LEU A 90 -22.22 -28.39 2.63
N THR A 91 -23.44 -28.47 2.09
CA THR A 91 -23.75 -29.23 0.87
C THR A 91 -23.84 -28.32 -0.35
N LEU A 92 -23.71 -28.88 -1.56
CA LEU A 92 -23.80 -28.12 -2.81
C LEU A 92 -25.17 -27.42 -2.96
N GLU A 93 -26.25 -28.08 -2.54
CA GLU A 93 -27.61 -27.53 -2.59
C GLU A 93 -27.75 -26.31 -1.66
N LEU A 94 -27.28 -26.43 -0.42
CA LEU A 94 -27.31 -25.32 0.56
C LEU A 94 -26.48 -24.13 0.08
N ALA A 95 -25.32 -24.39 -0.53
CA ALA A 95 -24.49 -23.32 -1.09
C ALA A 95 -25.19 -22.57 -2.23
N ILE A 96 -25.86 -23.29 -3.15
CA ILE A 96 -26.58 -22.66 -4.27
C ILE A 96 -27.74 -21.80 -3.76
N GLU A 97 -28.49 -22.29 -2.76
CA GLU A 97 -29.61 -21.54 -2.17
C GLU A 97 -29.13 -20.25 -1.46
N SER A 98 -28.04 -20.33 -0.69
CA SER A 98 -27.47 -19.15 0.00
C SER A 98 -26.96 -18.10 -1.01
N ILE A 99 -26.34 -18.51 -2.12
CA ILE A 99 -25.82 -17.55 -3.11
C ILE A 99 -26.96 -16.89 -3.90
N ARG A 100 -27.99 -17.64 -4.29
CA ARG A 100 -29.16 -17.09 -4.99
C ARG A 100 -29.95 -16.11 -4.12
N THR A 101 -30.13 -16.45 -2.85
CA THR A 101 -30.77 -15.53 -1.89
C THR A 101 -29.93 -14.27 -1.71
N TYR A 102 -28.60 -14.40 -1.65
CA TYR A 102 -27.69 -13.27 -1.57
C TYR A 102 -27.76 -12.36 -2.81
N GLU A 103 -27.77 -12.92 -4.03
CA GLU A 103 -27.95 -12.15 -5.27
C GLU A 103 -29.26 -11.35 -5.26
N ALA A 104 -30.37 -12.01 -4.93
CA ALA A 104 -31.68 -11.38 -4.83
C ALA A 104 -31.72 -10.27 -3.77
N THR A 105 -31.00 -10.42 -2.64
CA THR A 105 -30.92 -9.36 -1.62
C THR A 105 -30.15 -8.14 -2.10
N ILE A 106 -29.11 -8.32 -2.92
CA ILE A 106 -28.33 -7.21 -3.50
C ILE A 106 -29.17 -6.48 -4.53
N GLU A 107 -29.81 -7.20 -5.45
CA GLU A 107 -30.70 -6.60 -6.46
C GLU A 107 -31.84 -5.82 -5.80
N SER A 108 -32.43 -6.39 -4.75
CA SER A 108 -33.47 -5.75 -3.95
C SER A 108 -32.97 -4.55 -3.14
N SER A 109 -31.68 -4.52 -2.78
CA SER A 109 -31.06 -3.37 -2.12
C SER A 109 -30.76 -2.25 -3.11
N THR A 110 -30.34 -2.57 -4.33
CA THR A 110 -30.06 -1.58 -5.38
C THR A 110 -31.31 -0.88 -5.93
N CYS A 111 -32.50 -1.48 -5.81
CA CYS A 111 -33.75 -0.86 -6.26
C CYS A 111 -34.44 0.02 -5.20
N TYR A 112 -33.95 0.05 -3.96
CA TYR A 112 -34.44 0.92 -2.88
C TYR A 112 -33.62 2.21 -2.70
N ASP A 113 -32.44 2.30 -3.32
CA ASP A 113 -31.49 3.40 -3.11
C ASP A 113 -31.79 4.67 -3.93
N ASP A 114 -32.89 4.71 -4.69
CA ASP A 114 -33.35 5.95 -5.36
C ASP A 114 -34.32 6.80 -4.52
N THR A 115 -34.69 6.38 -3.30
CA THR A 115 -35.41 7.27 -2.37
C THR A 115 -35.03 7.04 -0.90
N ASN A 116 -34.37 8.06 -0.33
CA ASN A 116 -34.02 8.30 1.08
C ASN A 116 -32.68 7.77 1.62
N GLU A 117 -31.83 8.73 2.00
CA GLU A 117 -30.66 8.52 2.86
C GLU A 117 -31.03 7.92 4.23
N THR A 118 -30.02 7.26 4.82
CA THR A 118 -29.82 6.94 6.25
C THR A 118 -30.48 5.69 6.84
N LYS A 119 -29.69 4.61 6.92
CA LYS A 119 -29.29 3.87 8.15
C LYS A 119 -28.98 2.43 7.78
N THR A 120 -27.71 2.02 7.90
CA THR A 120 -27.36 0.61 8.05
C THR A 120 -26.69 0.42 9.40
N ASP A 121 -27.38 -0.32 10.26
CA ASP A 121 -26.96 -0.71 11.58
C ASP A 121 -25.74 -1.64 11.53
N SER A 122 -24.80 -1.31 12.42
CA SER A 122 -23.65 -2.09 12.83
C SER A 122 -24.04 -3.44 13.40
N CYS A 123 -23.29 -4.48 13.05
CA CYS A 123 -23.27 -5.73 13.82
C CYS A 123 -22.75 -5.46 15.24
N HIS A 124 -23.45 -6.02 16.23
CA HIS A 124 -23.18 -5.89 17.66
C HIS A 124 -21.82 -6.49 18.05
N GLU A 125 -20.81 -5.64 18.29
CA GLU A 125 -19.80 -5.93 19.31
C GLU A 125 -20.43 -5.71 20.69
N ILE A 126 -20.23 -6.67 21.60
CA ILE A 126 -20.53 -6.52 23.02
C ILE A 126 -19.66 -5.37 23.54
N THR A 127 -20.25 -4.18 23.59
CA THR A 127 -19.60 -2.97 24.11
C THR A 127 -19.42 -3.10 25.61
N VAL A 128 -18.22 -3.48 26.04
CA VAL A 128 -17.74 -3.11 27.38
C VAL A 128 -17.75 -1.58 27.41
N LYS A 129 -18.68 -0.99 28.16
CA LYS A 129 -18.81 0.47 28.30
C LYS A 129 -17.42 1.09 28.48
N ASN A 130 -17.02 1.91 27.51
CA ASN A 130 -15.76 2.65 27.50
C ASN A 130 -15.65 3.53 28.75
N ALA A 131 -15.11 2.99 29.84
CA ALA A 131 -14.64 3.79 30.96
C ALA A 131 -13.45 4.60 30.46
N ARG A 132 -13.49 5.92 30.66
CA ARG A 132 -12.37 6.80 30.30
C ARG A 132 -11.14 6.37 31.11
N PRO A 133 -9.97 6.18 30.48
CA PRO A 133 -8.75 5.79 31.19
C PRO A 133 -8.40 6.83 32.25
N CYS A 134 -7.94 6.38 33.41
CA CYS A 134 -7.68 7.26 34.55
C CYS A 134 -6.57 8.27 34.23
N GLY A 135 -6.85 9.57 34.33
CA GLY A 135 -5.89 10.64 34.06
C GLY A 135 -4.68 10.73 34.99
N ARG A 136 -4.52 9.82 35.95
CA ARG A 136 -3.35 9.74 36.86
C ARG A 136 -2.41 8.58 36.55
N CYS A 137 -2.94 7.48 36.01
CA CYS A 137 -2.17 6.26 35.73
C CYS A 137 -2.33 5.69 34.31
N GLY A 138 -3.27 6.21 33.51
CA GLY A 138 -3.53 5.79 32.14
C GLY A 138 -4.29 4.47 31.96
N LYS A 139 -4.62 3.75 33.06
CA LYS A 139 -5.34 2.46 33.02
C LYS A 139 -6.81 2.60 33.42
N ASN A 140 -7.64 1.63 33.02
CA ASN A 140 -9.01 1.50 33.52
C ASN A 140 -9.03 0.74 34.85
N HIS A 141 -9.59 1.37 35.89
CA HIS A 141 -9.76 0.79 37.21
C HIS A 141 -11.01 1.37 37.89
N GLY A 142 -11.45 0.77 38.99
CA GLY A 142 -12.61 1.22 39.77
C GLY A 142 -12.48 2.67 40.28
N LYS A 143 -13.61 3.31 40.59
CA LYS A 143 -13.67 4.75 40.93
C LYS A 143 -12.93 5.13 42.23
N ARG A 144 -12.52 4.18 43.09
CA ARG A 144 -11.88 4.52 44.38
C ARG A 144 -10.41 4.89 44.17
N LYS A 145 -9.91 5.84 44.95
CA LYS A 145 -8.53 6.34 44.83
C LYS A 145 -7.48 5.24 45.09
N LYS A 146 -7.75 4.31 46.01
CA LYS A 146 -6.86 3.17 46.34
C LYS A 146 -6.71 2.15 45.21
N ASP A 147 -7.72 2.05 44.33
CA ASP A 147 -7.69 1.12 43.20
C ASP A 147 -6.82 1.65 42.03
N CYS A 148 -6.32 2.89 42.15
CA CYS A 148 -5.45 3.49 41.15
C CYS A 148 -4.01 3.02 41.30
N HIS A 149 -3.42 2.50 40.23
CA HIS A 149 -2.02 2.08 40.19
C HIS A 149 -0.99 3.18 40.49
N ALA A 150 -1.38 4.45 40.37
CA ALA A 150 -0.54 5.60 40.73
C ALA A 150 -0.72 6.03 42.19
N PHE A 151 -1.63 5.43 42.96
CA PHE A 151 -1.89 5.78 44.36
C PHE A 151 -0.65 5.51 45.23
N ASN A 152 -0.28 6.47 46.08
CA ASN A 152 0.94 6.47 46.91
C ASN A 152 2.28 6.37 46.15
N LYS A 153 2.29 6.56 44.83
CA LYS A 153 3.54 6.70 44.06
C LYS A 153 3.89 8.16 43.86
N GLU A 154 5.16 8.48 44.02
CA GLU A 154 5.70 9.82 43.84
C GLU A 154 6.04 10.10 42.37
N CYS A 155 5.59 11.26 41.87
CA CYS A 155 5.88 11.70 40.52
C CYS A 155 7.30 12.28 40.42
N ARG A 156 8.15 11.69 39.58
CA ARG A 156 9.55 12.14 39.39
C ARG A 156 9.70 13.56 38.81
N LYS A 157 8.64 14.13 38.22
CA LYS A 157 8.66 15.46 37.62
C LYS A 157 8.30 16.59 38.59
N CYS A 158 7.50 16.30 39.62
CA CYS A 158 7.01 17.34 40.55
C CYS A 158 7.07 16.94 42.02
N ASN A 159 7.58 15.75 42.33
CA ASN A 159 7.75 15.17 43.67
C ASN A 159 6.45 15.17 44.49
N ARG A 160 5.28 15.09 43.83
CA ARG A 160 3.96 14.96 44.47
C ARG A 160 3.41 13.56 44.25
N LEU A 161 2.63 13.08 45.22
CA LEU A 161 2.05 11.73 45.21
C LEU A 161 0.84 11.59 44.25
N HIS A 162 0.48 10.35 43.95
CA HIS A 162 -0.78 9.91 43.31
C HIS A 162 -0.88 10.04 41.78
N HIS A 163 0.21 10.27 41.05
CA HIS A 163 0.22 10.31 39.58
C HIS A 163 1.60 9.98 39.02
N PHE A 164 1.67 9.54 37.76
CA PHE A 164 2.95 9.33 37.07
C PHE A 164 3.41 10.59 36.33
N GLU A 165 4.72 10.68 36.12
CA GLU A 165 5.39 11.77 35.39
C GLU A 165 4.76 12.07 34.03
N LYS A 166 4.39 11.03 33.27
CA LYS A 166 3.73 11.15 31.96
C LYS A 166 2.37 11.87 32.03
N PHE A 167 1.70 11.83 33.17
CA PHE A 167 0.39 12.45 33.40
C PHE A 167 0.47 13.66 34.35
N CYS A 168 1.68 14.19 34.55
CA CYS A 168 1.93 15.32 35.42
C CYS A 168 1.58 16.65 34.73
N LEU A 169 0.63 17.40 35.30
CA LEU A 169 0.11 18.64 34.73
C LEU A 169 0.87 19.90 35.14
N THR A 170 1.92 19.81 35.96
CA THR A 170 2.76 20.96 36.29
C THR A 170 3.56 21.40 35.06
N LYS A 171 3.36 22.66 34.65
CA LYS A 171 4.19 23.35 33.67
C LYS A 171 5.51 23.73 34.33
N THR A 172 6.62 23.39 33.68
CA THR A 172 7.97 23.70 34.16
C THR A 172 8.15 25.22 34.25
N THR A 173 8.16 25.78 35.46
CA THR A 173 8.80 27.08 35.71
C THR A 173 10.24 26.80 36.08
N MET A 174 11.15 26.96 35.11
CA MET A 174 12.58 26.95 35.39
C MET A 174 12.91 28.17 36.26
N TYR A 175 13.34 27.92 37.49
CA TYR A 175 14.17 28.88 38.22
C TYR A 175 15.54 28.82 37.56
N GLN A 176 15.97 29.92 36.95
CA GLN A 176 17.30 30.06 36.38
C GLN A 176 18.32 29.99 37.50
N ASN A 177 19.33 29.14 37.34
CA ASN A 177 20.66 29.39 37.86
C ASN A 177 21.68 28.72 36.94
N GLY A 178 22.61 29.53 36.44
CA GLY A 178 23.99 29.19 36.13
C GLY A 178 24.26 27.95 35.28
N ASN A 179 24.54 28.21 34.00
CA ASN A 179 25.66 27.61 33.27
C ASN A 179 25.68 26.07 33.11
N SER A 180 24.83 25.55 32.22
CA SER A 180 25.13 24.33 31.43
C SER A 180 24.04 24.11 30.38
N ARG A 181 24.41 24.20 29.09
CA ARG A 181 23.57 23.79 27.95
C ARG A 181 23.31 22.27 28.01
N PRO A 182 22.07 21.77 27.94
CA PRO A 182 21.83 20.36 27.69
C PRO A 182 21.91 20.05 26.18
N HIS A 183 22.77 19.08 25.86
CA HIS A 183 23.07 18.55 24.54
C HIS A 183 22.06 17.45 24.18
N TRP A 184 21.09 17.72 23.30
CA TRP A 184 20.32 16.69 22.56
C TRP A 184 19.78 17.30 21.26
N PHE A 185 20.67 17.45 20.28
CA PHE A 185 20.31 17.56 18.86
C PHE A 185 20.83 16.29 18.19
N GLY A 186 19.98 15.62 17.41
CA GLY A 186 20.37 14.48 16.57
C GLY A 186 21.56 14.86 15.71
N GLU A 187 22.59 14.02 15.75
CA GLU A 187 23.86 14.27 15.10
C GLU A 187 23.67 14.28 13.58
N ARG A 188 23.97 15.43 12.97
CA ARG A 188 24.47 15.48 11.59
C ARG A 188 25.77 14.71 11.59
N ILE A 189 25.89 13.68 10.75
CA ILE A 189 27.19 13.09 10.43
C ILE A 189 27.71 13.87 9.21
N PRO A 190 28.67 14.81 9.36
CA PRO A 190 29.37 15.35 8.21
C PRO A 190 30.22 14.26 7.57
N TYR A 191 30.11 14.12 6.25
CA TYR A 191 31.05 13.33 5.45
C TYR A 191 32.45 13.96 5.55
N ASP A 192 33.41 13.19 6.07
CA ASP A 192 34.82 13.56 6.18
C ASP A 192 35.52 13.46 4.80
N PRO A 193 36.08 14.55 4.25
CA PRO A 193 36.77 14.53 2.97
C PRO A 193 38.25 14.08 3.03
N TYR A 194 38.79 13.62 4.17
CA TYR A 194 40.23 13.31 4.33
C TYR A 194 40.61 11.82 4.44
N GLN A 195 39.96 10.94 3.66
CA GLN A 195 40.56 9.63 3.33
C GLN A 195 40.72 9.51 1.81
N GLU A 196 41.75 10.18 1.31
CA GLU A 196 42.32 9.87 -0.01
C GLU A 196 43.18 8.61 0.12
N GLU A 197 42.63 7.45 -0.23
CA GLU A 197 43.44 6.42 -0.85
C GLU A 197 43.33 6.60 -2.37
N ILE A 198 44.45 7.00 -2.95
CA ILE A 198 44.66 7.18 -4.38
C ILE A 198 44.38 5.86 -5.09
N TYR A 199 43.25 5.77 -5.79
CA TYR A 199 43.01 4.72 -6.78
C TYR A 199 43.20 5.33 -8.16
N GLU A 200 44.38 5.10 -8.73
CA GLU A 200 44.65 5.31 -10.15
C GLU A 200 43.79 4.34 -10.98
N TYR A 201 43.06 4.89 -11.96
CA TYR A 201 42.44 4.10 -13.02
C TYR A 201 43.54 3.60 -13.96
N PRO A 202 43.65 2.28 -14.26
CA PRO A 202 44.56 1.83 -15.30
C PRO A 202 43.96 2.15 -16.67
N GLU A 203 44.69 2.98 -17.42
CA GLU A 203 44.48 3.18 -18.86
C GLU A 203 44.92 1.91 -19.62
N ASN A 204 44.05 1.43 -20.50
CA ASN A 204 44.41 0.40 -21.48
C ASN A 204 45.30 1.02 -22.55
N GLY A 205 46.54 0.55 -22.66
CA GLY A 205 47.41 0.72 -23.83
C GLY A 205 48.05 -0.63 -24.18
N GLY A 206 47.79 -1.11 -25.39
CA GLY A 206 48.28 -2.40 -25.85
C GLY A 206 49.80 -2.44 -26.02
N GLU A 207 50.37 -3.64 -25.98
CA GLU A 207 51.04 -4.29 -27.11
C GLU A 207 51.71 -5.60 -26.65
N SER A 208 51.70 -6.56 -27.58
CA SER A 208 52.47 -7.79 -27.67
C SER A 208 53.78 -7.87 -26.86
N PHE A 209 54.13 -9.04 -26.31
CA PHE A 209 55.26 -9.87 -26.77
C PHE A 209 55.40 -11.19 -25.97
N ASN A 210 56.03 -12.15 -26.64
CA ASN A 210 56.15 -13.59 -26.43
C ASN A 210 56.96 -14.07 -25.21
N ASN A 211 56.76 -15.38 -24.95
CA ASN A 211 57.64 -16.38 -24.29
C ASN A 211 57.78 -16.24 -22.77
N GLY A 212 57.48 -17.24 -21.93
CA GLY A 212 57.53 -18.69 -22.09
C GLY A 212 58.55 -19.21 -21.08
N PHE A 213 58.18 -20.07 -20.13
CA PHE A 213 59.06 -21.08 -19.52
C PHE A 213 58.25 -22.04 -18.63
N SER A 214 58.37 -23.32 -18.93
CA SER A 214 57.75 -24.47 -18.27
C SER A 214 58.54 -24.96 -17.04
N PRO A 215 57.99 -25.90 -16.22
CA PRO A 215 58.30 -26.06 -14.80
C PRO A 215 59.20 -27.28 -14.47
N ARG A 216 59.81 -27.25 -13.28
CA ARG A 216 60.46 -28.37 -12.57
C ARG A 216 60.51 -27.97 -11.08
N GLY A 217 60.19 -28.75 -10.06
CA GLY A 217 59.91 -30.17 -9.92
C GLY A 217 60.46 -30.64 -8.56
N GLY A 218 59.69 -31.46 -7.83
CA GLY A 218 60.11 -32.22 -6.62
C GLY A 218 59.65 -31.61 -5.30
N GLY A 219 59.04 -32.31 -4.33
CA GLY A 219 58.87 -33.74 -4.10
C GLY A 219 59.14 -34.07 -2.62
N ARG A 220 58.34 -34.98 -2.03
CA ARG A 220 58.26 -35.48 -0.62
C ARG A 220 57.32 -34.67 0.29
N GLY A 221 56.38 -35.25 1.04
CA GLY A 221 56.06 -36.65 1.34
C GLY A 221 55.54 -36.75 2.78
N GLY A 222 54.45 -37.49 3.01
CA GLY A 222 53.98 -37.86 4.35
C GLY A 222 52.47 -37.84 4.52
N GLY A 223 51.82 -38.99 4.33
CA GLY A 223 50.39 -39.20 4.61
C GLY A 223 50.14 -40.09 5.82
N ARG A 224 48.90 -40.05 6.32
CA ARG A 224 48.04 -41.10 6.95
C ARG A 224 46.90 -40.33 7.67
N GLY A 225 45.64 -40.48 7.28
CA GLY A 225 44.74 -41.62 7.54
C GLY A 225 44.01 -41.35 8.87
N GLY A 226 42.69 -41.38 9.04
CA GLY A 226 41.59 -42.16 8.46
C GLY A 226 40.72 -42.69 9.63
N PHE A 227 39.45 -43.03 9.36
CA PHE A 227 38.42 -43.64 10.25
C PHE A 227 37.65 -42.69 11.20
N GLY A 228 36.33 -42.78 11.40
CA GLY A 228 35.30 -43.71 10.91
C GLY A 228 34.25 -44.03 12.00
N GLY A 229 32.95 -43.91 11.68
CA GLY A 229 31.79 -44.58 12.31
C GLY A 229 31.31 -44.09 13.70
N ARG A 230 30.13 -44.42 14.24
CA ARG A 230 28.85 -45.04 13.79
C ARG A 230 27.94 -45.15 15.04
N GLY A 231 26.62 -44.97 14.90
CA GLY A 231 25.56 -45.54 15.78
C GLY A 231 25.21 -44.74 17.06
N GLY A 232 24.00 -44.76 17.63
CA GLY A 232 22.76 -45.50 17.38
C GLY A 232 21.92 -45.56 18.68
N GLY A 233 20.59 -45.79 18.58
CA GLY A 233 19.68 -46.19 19.70
C GLY A 233 18.78 -45.04 20.23
N ARG A 234 17.43 -45.03 20.20
CA ARG A 234 16.30 -45.98 20.34
C ARG A 234 15.74 -46.06 21.77
N GLY A 235 14.42 -45.84 21.91
CA GLY A 235 13.54 -46.21 23.04
C GLY A 235 12.99 -44.99 23.81
N GLY A 236 11.72 -44.86 24.19
CA GLY A 236 10.54 -45.74 24.13
C GLY A 236 9.66 -45.53 25.38
N PHE A 237 8.32 -45.63 25.20
CA PHE A 237 7.26 -45.81 26.23
C PHE A 237 7.00 -44.63 27.20
N GLY A 238 5.82 -44.30 27.68
CA GLY A 238 4.43 -44.83 27.73
C GLY A 238 3.70 -43.84 28.67
N GLY A 239 2.41 -43.51 28.59
CA GLY A 239 1.23 -44.37 28.63
C GLY A 239 0.23 -43.76 29.62
N GLY A 240 -1.08 -43.98 29.38
CA GLY A 240 -2.19 -43.77 30.33
C GLY A 240 -2.74 -42.33 30.40
N GLY A 241 -4.03 -42.06 30.34
CA GLY A 241 -5.23 -42.89 30.49
C GLY A 241 -6.29 -42.12 31.28
N GLY A 242 -7.57 -42.30 30.93
CA GLY A 242 -8.74 -41.94 31.76
C GLY A 242 -9.55 -40.75 31.24
N ARG A 243 -10.65 -40.96 30.49
CA ARG A 243 -12.04 -41.26 30.93
C ARG A 243 -12.70 -40.17 31.81
N GLY A 244 -13.68 -39.49 31.20
CA GLY A 244 -15.10 -39.74 31.51
C GLY A 244 -15.84 -38.75 32.40
N GLY A 245 -17.11 -38.50 32.03
CA GLY A 245 -18.20 -38.15 32.97
C GLY A 245 -18.66 -36.69 32.88
N PHE A 246 -19.58 -36.34 31.98
CA PHE A 246 -21.04 -36.28 32.22
C PHE A 246 -21.50 -35.40 33.39
N GLY A 247 -22.25 -34.36 33.02
CA GLY A 247 -23.68 -34.37 33.37
C GLY A 247 -24.15 -33.34 34.40
N GLY A 248 -24.86 -32.33 33.88
CA GLY A 248 -26.28 -32.19 34.21
C GLY A 248 -26.68 -31.01 35.09
N GLY A 249 -27.75 -30.33 34.68
CA GLY A 249 -28.73 -29.85 35.65
C GLY A 249 -29.59 -28.65 35.27
N GLY A 250 -30.64 -28.89 34.46
CA GLY A 250 -31.94 -28.21 34.56
C GLY A 250 -32.07 -26.85 33.84
N GLY A 251 -33.18 -26.51 33.21
CA GLY A 251 -34.47 -27.16 33.10
C GLY A 251 -35.48 -26.19 32.45
N ARG A 252 -36.28 -26.74 31.53
CA ARG A 252 -37.68 -26.45 31.17
C ARG A 252 -38.27 -25.03 31.35
N GLY A 253 -38.99 -24.64 30.28
CA GLY A 253 -40.23 -23.85 30.30
C GLY A 253 -40.04 -22.48 29.64
N GLY A 254 -40.86 -22.00 28.70
CA GLY A 254 -42.16 -22.43 28.19
C GLY A 254 -42.89 -21.18 27.66
N PHE A 255 -43.81 -21.38 26.71
CA PHE A 255 -44.87 -20.44 26.28
C PHE A 255 -44.40 -19.16 25.58
N GLY A 256 -44.75 -18.89 24.32
CA GLY A 256 -46.08 -18.62 23.76
C GLY A 256 -45.91 -17.29 23.00
N GLY A 257 -46.26 -17.12 21.73
CA GLY A 257 -47.58 -17.33 21.12
C GLY A 257 -48.28 -15.98 20.95
N ARG A 258 -48.59 -15.61 19.69
CA ARG A 258 -49.41 -14.47 19.21
C ARG A 258 -48.77 -13.07 19.28
N GLY A 259 -48.93 -12.20 18.30
CA GLY A 259 -49.73 -12.23 17.08
C GLY A 259 -50.04 -10.80 16.60
N GLY A 260 -50.31 -10.68 15.31
CA GLY A 260 -51.35 -9.80 14.75
C GLY A 260 -51.15 -8.29 14.78
N GLY A 261 -50.81 -7.73 13.61
CA GLY A 261 -51.79 -7.00 12.79
C GLY A 261 -52.07 -5.53 13.10
N GLY A 262 -52.13 -4.75 12.01
CA GLY A 262 -53.19 -3.74 11.84
C GLY A 262 -52.81 -2.27 11.96
N GLY A 263 -52.37 -1.70 10.84
CA GLY A 263 -53.00 -0.59 10.12
C GLY A 263 -53.69 0.61 10.84
N ARG A 264 -53.43 1.77 10.20
CA ARG A 264 -54.31 2.94 9.93
C ARG A 264 -54.22 4.19 10.82
N GLY A 265 -54.05 5.32 10.09
CA GLY A 265 -54.68 6.63 10.32
C GLY A 265 -53.98 7.48 11.37
N GLY A 266 -53.71 8.78 11.19
CA GLY A 266 -54.32 9.78 10.32
C GLY A 266 -54.76 10.95 11.20
N PHE A 267 -54.44 12.19 10.76
CA PHE A 267 -54.85 13.49 11.34
C PHE A 267 -54.22 13.83 12.71
N GLY A 268 -53.75 15.03 13.03
CA GLY A 268 -53.98 16.38 12.51
C GLY A 268 -54.09 17.31 13.73
N GLY A 269 -53.53 18.53 13.68
CA GLY A 269 -53.95 19.61 14.58
C GLY A 269 -52.88 20.35 15.39
N ARG A 270 -52.57 21.57 14.92
CA ARG A 270 -52.50 22.85 15.64
C ARG A 270 -51.93 22.91 17.08
N GLY A 271 -50.84 23.68 17.20
CA GLY A 271 -50.89 25.03 17.80
C GLY A 271 -50.88 25.16 19.32
N GLY A 272 -49.87 25.84 19.86
CA GLY A 272 -49.89 26.36 21.23
C GLY A 272 -48.50 26.83 21.68
N GLY A 273 -48.31 28.14 21.73
CA GLY A 273 -47.00 28.78 21.90
C GLY A 273 -46.45 28.87 23.33
N GLY A 274 -45.18 29.29 23.36
CA GLY A 274 -44.66 30.27 24.31
C GLY A 274 -44.34 29.83 25.74
N ARG A 275 -43.04 29.62 26.02
CA ARG A 275 -42.33 30.28 27.12
C ARG A 275 -40.82 30.09 26.99
N GLY A 276 -40.10 31.22 26.96
CA GLY A 276 -38.66 31.28 26.81
C GLY A 276 -37.88 30.79 28.03
N GLY A 277 -36.67 30.32 27.78
CA GLY A 277 -35.65 30.01 28.77
C GLY A 277 -34.28 29.99 28.09
N PHE A 278 -33.47 31.00 28.39
CA PHE A 278 -32.11 31.20 27.87
C PHE A 278 -31.17 30.04 28.22
N GLY A 279 -30.21 29.79 27.31
CA GLY A 279 -28.85 29.42 27.71
C GLY A 279 -28.45 27.96 27.48
N GLY A 280 -27.67 27.71 26.43
CA GLY A 280 -26.93 26.45 26.31
C GLY A 280 -26.47 26.11 24.91
N ARG A 281 -25.57 26.91 24.32
CA ARG A 281 -24.77 26.49 23.16
C ARG A 281 -23.95 25.26 23.59
N GLY A 282 -24.46 24.08 23.26
CA GLY A 282 -23.75 22.80 23.36
C GLY A 282 -22.55 22.81 22.42
N ARG A 283 -21.39 23.17 22.97
CA ARG A 283 -20.09 23.13 22.32
C ARG A 283 -19.66 21.67 22.17
N GLY A 284 -20.15 21.01 21.11
CA GLY A 284 -19.66 19.70 20.66
C GLY A 284 -18.25 19.84 20.11
N GLY A 285 -17.25 19.57 20.96
CA GLY A 285 -15.84 19.49 20.59
C GLY A 285 -15.57 18.26 19.72
N GLY A 286 -15.74 18.41 18.41
CA GLY A 286 -15.20 17.50 17.41
C GLY A 286 -13.70 17.77 17.17
N ARG A 287 -12.90 16.71 17.17
CA ARG A 287 -11.47 16.67 16.85
C ARG A 287 -11.16 17.49 15.59
N GLY A 288 -10.10 18.30 15.69
CA GLY A 288 -9.71 19.29 14.68
C GLY A 288 -9.26 18.65 13.38
N GLY A 289 -10.13 18.74 12.37
CA GLY A 289 -9.74 18.89 10.98
C GLY A 289 -10.06 20.32 10.53
N MET A 290 -9.22 20.88 9.68
CA MET A 290 -9.28 22.27 9.23
C MET A 290 -10.56 22.52 8.41
N ARG A 291 -11.62 23.04 9.06
CA ARG A 291 -12.91 23.40 8.42
C ARG A 291 -12.68 24.27 7.18
N GLY A 292 -13.41 23.99 6.09
CA GLY A 292 -13.42 24.83 4.88
C GLY A 292 -13.86 26.26 5.22
N GLY A 293 -13.23 27.26 4.58
CA GLY A 293 -13.59 28.68 4.73
C GLY A 293 -12.66 29.53 5.62
N GLN A 294 -11.55 28.99 6.14
CA GLN A 294 -10.53 29.85 6.76
C GLN A 294 -9.70 30.56 5.68
N LYS A 295 -9.44 31.86 5.87
CA LYS A 295 -8.47 32.61 5.06
C LYS A 295 -7.08 32.02 5.30
N VAL A 296 -6.43 31.60 4.23
CA VAL A 296 -5.09 31.02 4.22
C VAL A 296 -4.21 31.94 3.38
N ILE A 297 -2.99 32.21 3.85
CA ILE A 297 -2.00 32.97 3.10
C ILE A 297 -1.07 31.97 2.42
N ILE A 298 -0.74 32.19 1.15
CA ILE A 298 0.14 31.30 0.39
C ILE A 298 1.50 31.98 0.26
N GLU A 299 2.54 31.30 0.74
CA GLU A 299 3.93 31.74 0.65
C GLU A 299 4.71 30.77 -0.24
N PRO A 300 5.63 31.25 -1.10
CA PRO A 300 6.53 30.35 -1.82
C PRO A 300 7.47 29.62 -0.86
N HIS A 301 7.71 28.32 -1.13
CA HIS A 301 8.72 27.54 -0.43
C HIS A 301 10.12 27.82 -1.03
N ARG A 302 11.19 27.38 -0.37
CA ARG A 302 12.56 27.40 -0.96
C ARG A 302 12.68 26.57 -2.25
N HIS A 303 11.79 25.61 -2.45
CA HIS A 303 11.76 24.71 -3.60
C HIS A 303 10.82 25.32 -4.64
N GLU A 304 11.32 25.54 -5.85
CA GLU A 304 10.57 26.17 -6.93
C GLU A 304 9.31 25.36 -7.27
N GLY A 305 8.14 26.02 -7.32
CA GLY A 305 6.84 25.40 -7.60
C GLY A 305 6.16 24.72 -6.39
N VAL A 306 6.82 24.70 -5.23
CA VAL A 306 6.21 24.31 -3.95
C VAL A 306 5.85 25.56 -3.15
N PHE A 307 4.72 25.51 -2.43
CA PHE A 307 4.22 26.61 -1.62
C PHE A 307 3.82 26.12 -0.23
N ILE A 308 3.78 27.04 0.73
CA ILE A 308 3.25 26.80 2.07
C ILE A 308 1.97 27.62 2.23
N ALA A 309 0.89 26.93 2.57
CA ALA A 309 -0.35 27.53 3.03
C ALA A 309 -0.26 27.80 4.54
N ARG A 310 -0.04 29.06 4.93
CA ARG A 310 -0.04 29.51 6.32
C ARG A 310 -1.45 29.73 6.83
N GLY A 311 -1.76 29.12 7.97
CA GLY A 311 -3.07 29.22 8.61
C GLY A 311 -2.96 28.91 10.09
N LYS A 312 -3.95 28.18 10.63
CA LYS A 312 -3.84 27.64 12.00
C LYS A 312 -2.76 26.55 12.09
N GLU A 313 -2.62 25.79 11.02
CA GLU A 313 -1.61 24.77 10.81
C GLU A 313 -1.04 25.02 9.42
N ASP A 314 0.28 24.92 9.29
CA ASP A 314 0.97 25.11 8.03
C ASP A 314 0.86 23.85 7.18
N VAL A 315 0.50 24.02 5.92
CA VAL A 315 0.26 22.91 5.00
C VAL A 315 1.12 23.11 3.75
N LEU A 316 1.81 22.06 3.32
CA LEU A 316 2.51 22.05 2.04
C LEU A 316 1.50 21.98 0.90
N VAL A 317 1.63 22.85 -0.10
CA VAL A 317 0.70 22.89 -1.24
C VAL A 317 1.43 23.02 -2.57
N THR A 318 0.83 22.48 -3.62
CA THR A 318 1.27 22.65 -5.02
C THR A 318 0.22 23.42 -5.80
N LYS A 319 0.62 24.16 -6.83
CA LYS A 319 -0.31 24.86 -7.73
C LYS A 319 -1.01 23.83 -8.62
N ASN A 320 -2.32 23.75 -8.58
CA ASN A 320 -3.08 22.78 -9.36
C ASN A 320 -3.02 23.13 -10.85
N MET A 321 -2.58 22.18 -11.68
CA MET A 321 -2.62 22.36 -13.12
C MET A 321 -4.04 22.24 -13.71
N VAL A 322 -4.89 21.38 -13.13
CA VAL A 322 -6.27 21.12 -13.60
C VAL A 322 -7.26 21.67 -12.57
N VAL A 323 -7.59 22.95 -12.70
CA VAL A 323 -8.45 23.66 -11.77
C VAL A 323 -9.80 22.95 -11.61
N GLY A 324 -10.23 22.73 -10.37
CA GLY A 324 -11.50 22.08 -10.07
C GLY A 324 -11.40 20.59 -9.83
N ASP A 325 -10.36 19.92 -10.33
CA ASP A 325 -10.16 18.48 -10.14
C ASP A 325 -9.33 18.16 -8.89
N SER A 326 -9.71 17.11 -8.17
CA SER A 326 -8.92 16.51 -7.09
C SER A 326 -8.62 15.06 -7.45
N VAL A 327 -7.39 14.60 -7.19
CA VAL A 327 -6.98 13.24 -7.60
C VAL A 327 -7.41 12.19 -6.59
N TYR A 328 -7.23 12.46 -5.30
CA TYR A 328 -7.51 11.49 -4.23
C TYR A 328 -8.35 12.10 -3.09
N GLY A 329 -9.07 13.19 -3.36
CA GLY A 329 -9.94 13.88 -2.40
C GLY A 329 -9.19 14.80 -1.44
N GLU A 330 -7.99 15.25 -1.80
CA GLU A 330 -7.22 16.23 -1.04
C GLU A 330 -7.88 17.60 -0.97
N LYS A 331 -7.56 18.34 0.10
CA LYS A 331 -8.09 19.69 0.30
C LYS A 331 -7.52 20.64 -0.75
N LYS A 332 -8.41 21.42 -1.38
CA LYS A 332 -8.07 22.45 -2.36
C LYS A 332 -8.26 23.84 -1.76
N ILE A 333 -7.42 24.78 -2.16
CA ILE A 333 -7.42 26.16 -1.72
C ILE A 333 -7.48 27.02 -2.97
N ALA A 334 -8.62 27.67 -3.19
CA ALA A 334 -8.77 28.63 -4.28
C ALA A 334 -8.34 30.02 -3.78
N VAL A 335 -7.48 30.67 -4.54
CA VAL A 335 -7.09 32.07 -4.36
C VAL A 335 -7.39 32.81 -5.65
N GLU A 336 -8.04 33.97 -5.51
CA GLU A 336 -8.29 34.88 -6.61
C GLU A 336 -7.15 35.89 -6.65
N GLU A 337 -6.32 35.80 -7.69
CA GLU A 337 -5.22 36.74 -7.93
C GLU A 337 -5.57 37.56 -9.18
N GLY A 338 -6.23 38.70 -8.95
CA GLY A 338 -6.87 39.46 -10.03
C GLY A 338 -8.01 38.70 -10.69
N ASP A 339 -8.03 38.66 -12.03
CA ASP A 339 -9.06 37.96 -12.82
C ASP A 339 -8.81 36.44 -12.97
N LYS A 340 -7.68 35.93 -12.46
CA LYS A 340 -7.32 34.51 -12.58
C LYS A 340 -7.58 33.78 -11.27
N LYS A 341 -8.47 32.78 -11.33
CA LYS A 341 -8.70 31.84 -10.23
C LYS A 341 -7.59 30.80 -10.21
N ILE A 342 -6.67 30.91 -9.25
CA ILE A 342 -5.61 29.94 -9.03
C ILE A 342 -6.07 28.97 -7.94
N GLU A 343 -5.91 27.68 -8.18
CA GLU A 343 -6.22 26.65 -7.19
C GLU A 343 -4.92 25.96 -6.75
N TYR A 344 -4.80 25.71 -5.45
CA TYR A 344 -3.69 24.98 -4.84
C TYR A 344 -4.22 23.70 -4.20
N ARG A 345 -3.41 22.65 -4.21
CA ARG A 345 -3.73 21.33 -3.66
C ARG A 345 -2.84 21.03 -2.47
N ALA A 346 -3.44 20.56 -1.38
CA ALA A 346 -2.72 20.13 -0.20
C ALA A 346 -1.91 18.86 -0.49
N TRP A 347 -0.62 18.88 -0.18
CA TRP A 347 0.29 17.76 -0.35
C TRP A 347 0.57 17.12 1.01
N ASN A 348 0.10 15.88 1.20
CA ASN A 348 0.18 15.20 2.48
C ASN A 348 1.52 14.44 2.65
N PRO A 349 2.36 14.80 3.65
CA PRO A 349 3.63 14.11 3.91
C PRO A 349 3.47 12.67 4.40
N PHE A 350 2.33 12.31 5.01
CA PHE A 350 2.06 10.92 5.44
C PHE A 350 1.63 9.99 4.31
N ARG A 351 1.43 10.52 3.10
CA ARG A 351 1.08 9.74 1.90
C ARG A 351 2.13 9.83 0.80
N SER A 352 3.04 10.78 0.90
CA SER A 352 4.02 11.07 -0.15
C SER A 352 5.39 11.27 0.47
N LYS A 353 6.29 10.34 0.16
CA LYS A 353 7.67 10.33 0.66
C LYS A 353 8.45 11.56 0.20
N LEU A 354 8.14 12.07 -1.00
CA LEU A 354 8.70 13.32 -1.51
C LEU A 354 8.25 14.54 -0.69
N ALA A 355 6.96 14.61 -0.30
CA ALA A 355 6.49 15.68 0.60
C ALA A 355 7.11 15.57 1.99
N ALA A 356 7.26 14.35 2.52
CA ALA A 356 7.97 14.12 3.78
C ALA A 356 9.43 14.59 3.70
N ALA A 357 10.13 14.34 2.58
CA ALA A 357 11.50 14.81 2.37
C ALA A 357 11.59 16.35 2.31
N ILE A 358 10.64 16.99 1.61
CA ILE A 358 10.57 18.45 1.51
C ILE A 358 10.41 19.08 2.90
N LEU A 359 9.47 18.58 3.71
CA LEU A 359 9.26 19.05 5.08
C LEU A 359 10.39 18.66 6.04
N GLY A 360 11.02 17.51 5.80
CA GLY A 360 12.14 17.01 6.59
C GLY A 360 13.44 17.79 6.39
N GLY A 361 13.52 18.61 5.33
CA GLY A 361 14.63 19.56 5.18
C GLY A 361 15.56 19.30 4.00
N ILE A 362 15.20 18.45 3.03
CA ILE A 362 16.04 18.14 1.86
C ILE A 362 16.51 19.37 1.06
N ASP A 363 17.79 19.49 0.74
CA ASP A 363 18.38 20.73 0.19
C ASP A 363 17.86 21.10 -1.19
N ASP A 364 17.85 20.14 -2.13
CA ASP A 364 17.25 20.28 -3.47
C ASP A 364 16.62 18.95 -3.90
N ILE A 365 15.44 19.03 -4.52
CA ILE A 365 14.72 17.90 -5.10
C ILE A 365 15.01 17.73 -6.60
N HIS A 366 15.65 18.73 -7.22
CA HIS A 366 16.03 18.75 -8.63
C HIS A 366 14.85 18.56 -9.61
N MET A 367 13.65 19.01 -9.24
CA MET A 367 12.43 18.95 -10.06
C MET A 367 11.87 20.34 -10.27
N LYS A 368 12.65 21.23 -10.88
CA LYS A 368 12.24 22.62 -11.13
C LYS A 368 11.15 22.70 -12.21
N PRO A 369 10.33 23.76 -12.25
CA PRO A 369 9.43 24.02 -13.38
C PRO A 369 10.16 23.91 -14.73
N GLY A 370 9.59 23.16 -15.68
CA GLY A 370 10.19 22.86 -16.98
C GLY A 370 11.11 21.63 -17.02
N SER A 371 11.38 20.98 -15.89
CA SER A 371 12.24 19.78 -15.86
C SER A 371 11.55 18.55 -16.44
N LYS A 372 12.35 17.64 -17.02
CA LYS A 372 11.90 16.31 -17.42
C LYS A 372 12.23 15.30 -16.32
N VAL A 373 11.21 14.65 -15.76
CA VAL A 373 11.34 13.74 -14.63
C VAL A 373 10.90 12.34 -15.04
N LEU A 374 11.74 11.33 -14.75
CA LEU A 374 11.36 9.92 -14.83
C LEU A 374 11.00 9.42 -13.43
N TYR A 375 9.74 9.08 -13.23
CA TYR A 375 9.20 8.59 -11.97
C TYR A 375 9.05 7.05 -12.03
N LEU A 376 9.82 6.34 -11.22
CA LEU A 376 9.79 4.88 -11.13
C LEU A 376 8.94 4.45 -9.94
N GLY A 377 7.90 3.63 -10.19
CA GLY A 377 6.97 3.18 -9.16
C GLY A 377 5.85 4.21 -8.91
N ALA A 378 5.18 4.65 -9.97
CA ALA A 378 4.14 5.67 -9.92
C ALA A 378 2.88 5.28 -9.13
N ALA A 379 2.65 3.98 -8.91
CA ALA A 379 1.46 3.41 -8.30
C ALA A 379 0.18 3.97 -8.94
N SER A 380 -0.74 4.51 -8.16
CA SER A 380 -1.99 5.12 -8.65
C SER A 380 -1.83 6.59 -9.09
N GLY A 381 -0.62 7.14 -9.09
CA GLY A 381 -0.35 8.51 -9.54
C GLY A 381 -0.64 9.63 -8.54
N THR A 382 -0.84 9.32 -7.25
CA THR A 382 -1.11 10.32 -6.21
C THR A 382 0.03 11.34 -6.07
N THR A 383 1.26 10.88 -5.85
CA THR A 383 2.45 11.74 -5.78
C THR A 383 2.84 12.28 -7.16
N VAL A 384 2.71 11.45 -8.21
CA VAL A 384 3.00 11.86 -9.60
C VAL A 384 2.19 13.08 -10.00
N SER A 385 0.93 13.18 -9.57
CA SER A 385 0.11 14.35 -9.82
C SER A 385 0.66 15.65 -9.21
N HIS A 386 1.33 15.57 -8.05
CA HIS A 386 2.00 16.72 -7.43
C HIS A 386 3.34 17.04 -8.10
N VAL A 387 4.08 16.02 -8.56
CA VAL A 387 5.31 16.23 -9.35
C VAL A 387 4.98 16.87 -10.70
N SER A 388 3.86 16.48 -11.33
CA SER A 388 3.33 17.11 -12.54
C SER A 388 2.94 18.56 -12.30
N ASP A 389 2.26 18.86 -11.20
CA ASP A 389 1.95 20.24 -10.79
C ASP A 389 3.23 21.09 -10.57
N LEU A 390 4.31 20.47 -10.07
CA LEU A 390 5.60 21.09 -9.79
C LEU A 390 6.38 21.44 -11.06
N VAL A 391 6.54 20.48 -11.98
CA VAL A 391 7.24 20.73 -13.25
C VAL A 391 6.44 21.62 -14.19
N GLY A 392 5.12 21.67 -14.02
CA GLY A 392 4.22 22.52 -14.81
C GLY A 392 4.04 22.04 -16.25
N PRO A 393 3.42 22.88 -17.10
CA PRO A 393 3.02 22.49 -18.47
C PRO A 393 4.21 22.35 -19.43
N GLU A 394 5.33 23.04 -19.17
CA GLU A 394 6.56 22.97 -19.98
C GLU A 394 7.41 21.74 -19.64
N GLY A 395 7.22 21.17 -18.45
CA GLY A 395 7.91 19.96 -18.00
C GLY A 395 7.18 18.69 -18.45
N ILE A 396 7.86 17.55 -18.34
CA ILE A 396 7.28 16.24 -18.67
C ILE A 396 7.60 15.27 -17.54
N VAL A 397 6.59 14.50 -17.11
CA VAL A 397 6.75 13.42 -16.13
C VAL A 397 6.48 12.08 -16.81
N TYR A 398 7.52 11.27 -16.98
CA TYR A 398 7.39 9.89 -17.42
C TYR A 398 7.10 9.01 -16.21
N ALA A 399 5.89 8.49 -16.09
CA ALA A 399 5.45 7.73 -14.92
C ALA A 399 5.43 6.24 -15.24
N VAL A 400 6.40 5.49 -14.69
CA VAL A 400 6.53 4.04 -14.90
C VAL A 400 5.83 3.29 -13.76
N GLU A 401 4.91 2.41 -14.12
CA GLU A 401 4.20 1.54 -13.18
C GLU A 401 4.08 0.13 -13.75
N PHE A 402 4.33 -0.88 -12.90
CA PHE A 402 4.26 -2.28 -13.32
C PHE A 402 2.84 -2.85 -13.23
N SER A 403 2.08 -2.46 -12.20
CA SER A 403 0.75 -3.00 -11.94
C SER A 403 -0.28 -2.46 -12.93
N HIS A 404 -0.98 -3.36 -13.62
CA HIS A 404 -2.08 -2.98 -14.51
C HIS A 404 -3.25 -2.32 -13.77
N ARG A 405 -3.52 -2.74 -12.52
CA ARG A 405 -4.61 -2.15 -11.71
C ARG A 405 -4.28 -0.70 -11.38
N SER A 406 -3.10 -0.46 -10.81
CA SER A 406 -2.62 0.89 -10.46
C SER A 406 -2.41 1.73 -11.72
N GLY A 407 -2.00 1.08 -12.81
CA GLY A 407 -1.89 1.68 -14.13
C GLY A 407 -3.19 2.26 -14.67
N ARG A 408 -4.36 1.65 -14.39
CA ARG A 408 -5.67 2.24 -14.75
C ARG A 408 -5.91 3.56 -14.04
N ASP A 409 -5.60 3.62 -12.75
CA ASP A 409 -5.73 4.86 -11.98
C ASP A 409 -4.75 5.94 -12.46
N LEU A 410 -3.50 5.54 -12.76
CA LEU A 410 -2.50 6.43 -13.34
C LEU A 410 -2.92 6.98 -14.70
N LEU A 411 -3.51 6.14 -15.56
CA LEU A 411 -4.07 6.56 -16.86
C LEU A 411 -5.17 7.61 -16.66
N ASN A 412 -6.08 7.41 -15.70
CA ASN A 412 -7.13 8.40 -15.40
C ASN A 412 -6.55 9.76 -14.98
N VAL A 413 -5.45 9.77 -14.23
CA VAL A 413 -4.74 11.00 -13.86
C VAL A 413 -4.06 11.63 -15.07
N ALA A 414 -3.42 10.83 -15.92
CA ALA A 414 -2.72 11.29 -17.13
C ALA A 414 -3.69 11.83 -18.20
N THR A 415 -4.89 11.28 -18.35
CA THR A 415 -5.92 11.81 -19.26
C THR A 415 -6.27 13.26 -18.95
N LYS A 416 -6.24 13.64 -17.66
CA LYS A 416 -6.52 15.01 -17.22
C LYS A 416 -5.28 15.90 -17.27
N ARG A 417 -4.07 15.33 -17.15
CA ARG A 417 -2.79 16.05 -17.06
C ARG A 417 -1.89 15.70 -18.24
N THR A 418 -1.86 16.58 -19.22
CA THR A 418 -1.16 16.37 -20.50
C THR A 418 0.36 16.25 -20.40
N ASN A 419 0.97 16.72 -19.31
CA ASN A 419 2.40 16.60 -19.07
C ASN A 419 2.84 15.26 -18.46
N ILE A 420 1.89 14.36 -18.14
CA ILE A 420 2.19 13.01 -17.63
C ILE A 420 2.13 12.02 -18.78
N VAL A 421 3.22 11.26 -18.99
CA VAL A 421 3.27 10.13 -19.91
C VAL A 421 3.24 8.84 -19.09
N PRO A 422 2.10 8.13 -19.03
CA PRO A 422 1.97 6.88 -18.28
C PRO A 422 2.60 5.72 -19.06
N ILE A 423 3.45 4.94 -18.40
CA ILE A 423 4.16 3.80 -18.98
C ILE A 423 3.86 2.58 -18.11
N ILE A 424 3.04 1.66 -18.62
CA ILE A 424 2.66 0.45 -17.88
C ILE A 424 3.62 -0.69 -18.25
N GLU A 425 4.83 -0.65 -17.68
CA GLU A 425 5.90 -1.62 -17.93
C GLU A 425 6.75 -1.84 -16.67
N ASP A 426 7.54 -2.90 -16.69
CA ASP A 426 8.48 -3.23 -15.62
C ASP A 426 9.74 -2.35 -15.67
N ALA A 427 9.98 -1.57 -14.62
CA ALA A 427 11.14 -0.70 -14.48
C ALA A 427 12.50 -1.45 -14.49
N ARG A 428 12.50 -2.77 -14.27
CA ARG A 428 13.70 -3.63 -14.40
C ARG A 428 14.18 -3.78 -15.85
N HIS A 429 13.31 -3.49 -16.82
CA HIS A 429 13.55 -3.70 -18.25
C HIS A 429 13.41 -2.39 -19.05
N PRO A 430 14.30 -1.40 -18.84
CA PRO A 430 14.20 -0.08 -19.49
C PRO A 430 14.22 -0.12 -21.02
N LEU A 431 14.74 -1.20 -21.62
CA LEU A 431 14.72 -1.41 -23.07
C LEU A 431 13.30 -1.46 -23.65
N LYS A 432 12.30 -1.93 -22.89
CA LYS A 432 10.92 -2.07 -23.37
C LYS A 432 10.24 -0.74 -23.67
N TYR A 433 10.51 0.28 -22.84
CA TYR A 433 9.93 1.62 -22.99
C TYR A 433 10.96 2.65 -23.47
N ARG A 434 12.09 2.19 -24.01
CA ARG A 434 13.15 3.05 -24.56
C ARG A 434 12.65 3.99 -25.65
N MET A 435 11.66 3.57 -26.42
CA MET A 435 11.09 4.39 -27.50
C MET A 435 10.24 5.55 -27.00
N LEU A 436 9.75 5.49 -25.75
CA LEU A 436 8.83 6.48 -25.19
C LEU A 436 9.55 7.56 -24.36
N VAL A 437 10.65 7.17 -23.69
CA VAL A 437 11.34 8.04 -22.73
C VAL A 437 12.53 8.73 -23.40
N GLY A 438 12.50 10.06 -23.42
CA GLY A 438 13.64 10.89 -23.83
C GLY A 438 14.70 11.00 -22.73
N ILE A 439 15.78 11.74 -23.01
CA ILE A 439 16.76 12.08 -21.96
C ILE A 439 16.08 12.97 -20.90
N VAL A 440 16.18 12.56 -19.64
CA VAL A 440 15.58 13.22 -18.47
C VAL A 440 16.63 13.93 -17.62
N ASP A 441 16.17 14.90 -16.85
CA ASP A 441 17.00 15.69 -15.94
C ASP A 441 17.16 15.00 -14.58
N THR A 442 16.07 14.39 -14.10
CA THR A 442 15.99 13.80 -12.76
C THR A 442 15.21 12.50 -12.78
N ILE A 443 15.69 11.50 -12.03
CA ILE A 443 14.94 10.26 -11.74
C ILE A 443 14.45 10.31 -10.30
N PHE A 444 13.17 10.07 -10.08
CA PHE A 444 12.62 9.79 -8.76
C PHE A 444 12.25 8.31 -8.66
N SER A 445 12.69 7.62 -7.61
CA SER A 445 12.37 6.21 -7.39
C SER A 445 11.65 6.01 -6.07
N ASP A 446 10.43 5.47 -6.16
CA ASP A 446 9.64 5.00 -5.02
C ASP A 446 9.35 3.48 -5.11
N VAL A 447 10.25 2.75 -5.77
CA VAL A 447 10.12 1.31 -5.97
C VAL A 447 10.50 0.57 -4.69
N ALA A 448 9.57 -0.20 -4.14
CA ALA A 448 9.80 -1.03 -2.95
C ALA A 448 10.25 -2.45 -3.34
N GLN A 449 11.46 -2.58 -3.90
CA GLN A 449 12.08 -3.86 -4.29
C GLN A 449 13.45 -4.03 -3.63
N PRO A 450 13.92 -5.27 -3.35
CA PRO A 450 15.25 -5.50 -2.78
C PRO A 450 16.42 -5.06 -3.68
N ASP A 451 16.22 -5.04 -5.00
CA ASP A 451 17.20 -4.65 -6.00
C ASP A 451 17.03 -3.20 -6.48
N GLN A 452 16.59 -2.32 -5.58
CA GLN A 452 16.27 -0.93 -5.88
C GLN A 452 17.42 -0.15 -6.54
N ALA A 453 18.63 -0.17 -5.97
CA ALA A 453 19.79 0.51 -6.55
C ALA A 453 20.08 0.08 -8.00
N ARG A 454 19.96 -1.23 -8.30
CA ARG A 454 20.18 -1.77 -9.64
C ARG A 454 19.14 -1.26 -10.64
N ILE A 455 17.86 -1.25 -10.25
CA ILE A 455 16.76 -0.75 -11.09
C ILE A 455 17.01 0.72 -11.45
N VAL A 456 17.38 1.52 -10.45
CA VAL A 456 17.64 2.94 -10.65
C VAL A 456 18.88 3.17 -11.51
N ALA A 457 19.96 2.42 -11.27
CA ALA A 457 21.19 2.49 -12.07
C ALA A 457 20.94 2.17 -13.55
N LEU A 458 20.22 1.10 -13.85
CA LEU A 458 19.87 0.74 -15.23
C LEU A 458 19.08 1.86 -15.91
N ASN A 459 18.06 2.40 -15.23
CA ASN A 459 17.28 3.53 -15.78
C ASN A 459 18.14 4.79 -15.97
N ALA A 460 19.04 5.08 -15.03
CA ALA A 460 19.97 6.20 -15.13
C ALA A 460 20.92 6.04 -16.34
N HIS A 461 21.42 4.83 -16.58
CA HIS A 461 22.28 4.56 -17.74
C HIS A 461 21.59 4.77 -19.08
N HIS A 462 20.28 4.54 -19.17
CA HIS A 462 19.53 4.68 -20.41
C HIS A 462 18.96 6.08 -20.63
N PHE A 463 18.47 6.74 -19.58
CA PHE A 463 17.64 7.94 -19.73
C PHE A 463 18.18 9.18 -19.03
N LEU A 464 19.04 9.05 -18.01
CA LEU A 464 19.48 10.21 -17.24
C LEU A 464 20.65 10.91 -17.95
N LYS A 465 20.56 12.24 -18.10
CA LYS A 465 21.67 13.04 -18.61
C LYS A 465 22.89 12.94 -17.69
N ASN A 466 24.08 13.16 -18.24
CA ASN A 466 25.27 13.37 -17.41
C ASN A 466 25.06 14.61 -16.53
N ASN A 467 25.49 14.55 -15.27
CA ASN A 467 25.19 15.54 -14.23
C ASN A 467 23.70 15.67 -13.91
N GLY A 468 22.88 14.71 -14.33
CA GLY A 468 21.50 14.57 -13.88
C GLY A 468 21.44 14.07 -12.45
N TYR A 469 20.24 14.13 -11.87
CA TYR A 469 20.04 13.82 -10.46
C TYR A 469 19.16 12.58 -10.28
N VAL A 470 19.39 11.89 -9.18
CA VAL A 470 18.63 10.73 -8.76
C VAL A 470 18.17 10.97 -7.34
N VAL A 471 16.88 10.83 -7.12
CA VAL A 471 16.26 10.90 -5.78
C VAL A 471 15.63 9.53 -5.52
N ILE A 472 16.22 8.77 -4.61
CA ILE A 472 15.77 7.41 -4.26
C ILE A 472 15.13 7.44 -2.88
N SER A 473 13.91 6.91 -2.76
CA SER A 473 13.29 6.63 -1.48
C SER A 473 13.55 5.18 -1.07
N ILE A 474 14.46 4.99 -0.12
CA ILE A 474 14.88 3.68 0.39
C ILE A 474 13.98 3.29 1.55
N LYS A 475 13.43 2.07 1.50
CA LYS A 475 12.68 1.46 2.60
C LYS A 475 13.46 0.25 3.12
N ALA A 476 14.05 0.38 4.30
CA ALA A 476 14.94 -0.64 4.85
C ALA A 476 14.27 -2.02 4.92
N ASN A 477 13.05 -2.06 5.46
CA ASN A 477 12.24 -3.27 5.63
C ASN A 477 11.91 -4.03 4.33
N CYS A 478 11.95 -3.36 3.16
CA CYS A 478 11.71 -4.03 1.87
C CYS A 478 12.99 -4.58 1.23
N ILE A 479 14.16 -4.12 1.66
CA ILE A 479 15.45 -4.58 1.16
C ILE A 479 15.94 -5.74 2.02
N ASP A 480 16.03 -5.50 3.33
CA ASP A 480 16.41 -6.50 4.32
C ASP A 480 15.66 -6.21 5.61
N SER A 481 14.75 -7.10 5.99
CA SER A 481 13.95 -6.98 7.21
C SER A 481 14.69 -7.46 8.47
N THR A 482 15.87 -8.04 8.31
CA THR A 482 16.67 -8.59 9.42
C THR A 482 17.79 -7.66 9.87
N ALA A 483 18.27 -6.81 8.96
CA ALA A 483 19.32 -5.85 9.23
C ALA A 483 18.77 -4.54 9.82
N GLU A 484 19.62 -3.85 10.59
CA GLU A 484 19.30 -2.51 11.08
C GLU A 484 19.17 -1.50 9.92
N PRO A 485 18.22 -0.56 9.95
CA PRO A 485 17.96 0.37 8.84
C PRO A 485 19.19 1.16 8.38
N GLU A 486 20.04 1.58 9.31
CA GLU A 486 21.28 2.32 9.00
C GLU A 486 22.26 1.51 8.15
N ALA A 487 22.39 0.21 8.44
CA ALA A 487 23.24 -0.69 7.66
C ALA A 487 22.68 -0.90 6.25
N VAL A 488 21.36 -1.00 6.11
CA VAL A 488 20.70 -1.11 4.80
C VAL A 488 20.91 0.17 3.98
N PHE A 489 20.76 1.34 4.60
CA PHE A 489 20.99 2.62 3.92
C PHE A 489 22.45 2.75 3.44
N ALA A 490 23.42 2.42 4.29
CA ALA A 490 24.84 2.44 3.91
C ALA A 490 25.13 1.45 2.76
N GLY A 491 24.53 0.27 2.79
CA GLY A 491 24.64 -0.73 1.73
C GLY A 491 24.12 -0.22 0.39
N GLU A 492 22.93 0.39 0.34
CA GLU A 492 22.37 0.95 -0.89
C GLU A 492 23.19 2.12 -1.42
N VAL A 493 23.68 3.01 -0.54
CA VAL A 493 24.55 4.13 -0.93
C VAL A 493 25.83 3.61 -1.59
N ASN A 494 26.42 2.52 -1.08
CA ASN A 494 27.60 1.92 -1.68
C ASN A 494 27.31 1.30 -3.05
N LYS A 495 26.14 0.65 -3.24
CA LYS A 495 25.71 0.17 -4.55
C LYS A 495 25.51 1.32 -5.54
N MET A 496 24.93 2.44 -5.12
CA MET A 496 24.79 3.63 -5.96
C MET A 496 26.15 4.18 -6.41
N LYS A 497 27.13 4.24 -5.51
CA LYS A 497 28.50 4.68 -5.82
C LYS A 497 29.15 3.78 -6.87
N ALA A 498 28.99 2.46 -6.74
CA ALA A 498 29.50 1.49 -7.71
C ALA A 498 28.92 1.73 -9.13
N GLU A 499 27.66 2.17 -9.20
CA GLU A 499 26.95 2.47 -10.44
C GLU A 499 27.15 3.92 -10.94
N LYS A 500 28.23 4.59 -10.51
CA LYS A 500 28.59 5.97 -10.91
C LYS A 500 27.56 7.04 -10.50
N ILE A 501 26.74 6.77 -9.48
CA ILE A 501 25.85 7.74 -8.85
C ILE A 501 26.49 8.19 -7.54
N LYS A 502 26.98 9.43 -7.51
CA LYS A 502 27.60 10.00 -6.32
C LYS A 502 26.52 10.53 -5.38
N PRO A 503 26.38 10.01 -4.15
CA PRO A 503 25.43 10.55 -3.19
C PRO A 503 25.84 11.98 -2.78
N LEU A 504 24.86 12.87 -2.66
CA LEU A 504 25.01 14.26 -2.23
C LEU A 504 24.43 14.46 -0.84
N GLU A 505 23.23 13.94 -0.62
CA GLU A 505 22.46 14.15 0.59
C GLU A 505 21.71 12.87 0.97
N GLN A 506 21.55 12.64 2.27
CA GLN A 506 20.72 11.58 2.82
C GLN A 506 19.89 12.15 3.96
N LEU A 507 18.59 11.87 3.96
CA LEU A 507 17.64 12.34 4.95
C LEU A 507 16.71 11.20 5.37
N THR A 508 16.59 10.95 6.67
CA THR A 508 15.58 10.03 7.24
C THR A 508 14.21 10.71 7.30
N LEU A 509 13.13 9.98 6.97
CA LEU A 509 11.78 10.55 6.87
C LEU A 509 10.98 10.54 8.20
N GLU A 510 11.63 10.30 9.34
CA GLU A 510 10.99 10.41 10.64
C GLU A 510 10.64 11.88 10.94
N PRO A 511 9.41 12.21 11.40
CA PRO A 511 8.42 11.34 12.03
C PRO A 511 7.30 10.80 11.11
N TYR A 512 7.36 11.02 9.79
CA TYR A 512 6.27 10.69 8.86
C TYR A 512 6.24 9.20 8.52
N GLU A 513 7.39 8.65 8.16
CA GLU A 513 7.56 7.23 7.86
C GLU A 513 8.76 6.67 8.62
N ARG A 514 8.58 5.53 9.29
CA ARG A 514 9.64 4.83 10.03
C ARG A 514 10.46 3.96 9.09
N ASP A 515 11.76 3.83 9.33
CA ASP A 515 12.69 3.01 8.55
C ASP A 515 12.75 3.38 7.05
N HIS A 516 12.47 4.64 6.74
CA HIS A 516 12.57 5.20 5.40
C HIS A 516 13.62 6.32 5.36
N ALA A 517 14.40 6.36 4.29
CA ALA A 517 15.34 7.42 4.00
C ALA A 517 15.25 7.83 2.54
N VAL A 518 15.43 9.11 2.25
CA VAL A 518 15.61 9.63 0.90
C VAL A 518 17.08 9.95 0.70
N VAL A 519 17.63 9.46 -0.41
CA VAL A 519 19.01 9.73 -0.83
C VAL A 519 18.97 10.47 -2.16
N VAL A 520 19.66 11.60 -2.21
CA VAL A 520 19.89 12.37 -3.44
C VAL A 520 21.29 12.07 -3.94
N GLY A 521 21.44 11.81 -5.23
CA GLY A 521 22.72 11.59 -5.87
C GLY A 521 22.83 12.27 -7.24
N CYS A 522 24.06 12.59 -7.63
CA CYS A 522 24.40 13.10 -8.95
C CYS A 522 24.99 11.97 -9.80
N TYR A 523 24.48 11.82 -11.02
CA TYR A 523 24.91 10.79 -11.95
C TYR A 523 26.09 11.27 -12.80
N ARG A 524 27.20 10.52 -12.74
CA ARG A 524 28.47 10.81 -13.45
C ARG A 524 28.91 12.28 -13.32
N PRO A 525 29.11 12.78 -12.08
CA PRO A 525 29.63 14.13 -11.89
C PRO A 525 31.01 14.27 -12.56
N PRO A 526 31.39 15.48 -13.02
CA PRO A 526 32.71 15.69 -13.58
C PRO A 526 33.77 15.43 -12.49
N PRO A 527 34.98 14.97 -12.88
CA PRO A 527 36.09 14.90 -11.95
C PRO A 527 36.32 16.28 -11.34
N LYS A 528 36.55 16.33 -10.02
CA LYS A 528 36.94 17.57 -9.35
C LYS A 528 38.27 18.02 -9.97
N LYS A 529 38.31 19.25 -10.47
CA LYS A 529 39.53 19.90 -10.95
C LYS A 529 40.43 20.31 -9.79
#